data_AF-A0A921DUK9-F1
#
_entry.id   AF-A0A921DUK9-F1
#
_cell.length_a   1.000
_cell.length_b   1.000
_cell.length_c   1.000
_cell.angle_alpha   90.00
_cell.angle_beta   90.00
_cell.angle_gamma   90.00
#
_symmetry.space_group_name_H-M   'P 1'
#
loop_
_entity.id
_entity.type
_entity.pdbx_description
1 polymer ?
#
loop_
_entity_poly.entity_id
_entity_poly.type
_entity_poly.pdbx_seq_one_letter_code
_entity_poly.pdbx_strand_id
1 'polypeptide(L)'
;MKHLLWNGTLPCLVAGLCLTGCTTSPSEEYQYVNLSQVTCTFLGEGNEPFVIQVEASPAAYEIAPGASWLNAEKSPDGKTITVTVEDNDTASERSTSISVTAGLASEEIEVIQLAKDNMFARFRYTNTFSQGIAVMSPSGRYVGGYVATIGDDDSWLRAPTIIDLETGEEKQFGPFPESLYYLTQAKAITDNGLLFINDGLNGGQIAIDLTGEVIIPEAPSGHQFKPEIEATSADGKYWIGAGMDKKASEGGLYRPLLWTDGVPTELPMPDKNFREDEFRTGVIARGISANGEIIYGTSWENYDFGMLYWKNNGANIEKPQWVGKDVREVGTVKRTREDGTEYDYTCVNGIICQAWNTQVSPSGKWIAGRYRKEFDPETKQEIETEEYAAFYNTETEKTIIVEDYGASGGKFVTDDGIAFITLGTFGVSVGKVYDLNTGTDLGDTADWINKQYGITIPTGYIKYIAQDGKAVLGVSATQSTGGRNSTHWYIAPPLEK
;
A
#
# COMPACT_ATOMS: atom_id res chain seq x y z
N MET A 1 8.05 -17.42 30.32
CA MET A 1 6.68 -18.00 30.30
C MET A 1 5.69 -16.85 30.37
N LYS A 2 4.86 -16.73 29.32
CA LYS A 2 3.83 -15.71 29.05
C LYS A 2 4.35 -14.34 28.57
N HIS A 3 3.77 -13.67 27.58
CA HIS A 3 2.98 -14.03 26.39
C HIS A 3 2.82 -12.69 25.65
N LEU A 4 2.91 -12.74 24.33
CA LEU A 4 2.41 -11.72 23.40
C LEU A 4 0.99 -11.29 23.81
N LEU A 5 0.79 -9.99 24.04
CA LEU A 5 -0.53 -9.38 24.16
C LEU A 5 -0.85 -8.65 22.86
N TRP A 6 -1.64 -9.31 22.02
CA TRP A 6 -2.51 -8.67 21.04
C TRP A 6 -3.71 -8.09 21.80
N ASN A 7 -3.92 -6.78 21.74
CA ASN A 7 -5.10 -6.13 22.33
C ASN A 7 -6.25 -6.07 21.31
N GLY A 8 -7.41 -6.61 21.69
CA GLY A 8 -8.65 -6.56 20.90
C GLY A 8 -9.87 -7.17 21.58
N THR A 9 -10.21 -6.66 22.78
CA THR A 9 -11.55 -6.59 23.40
C THR A 9 -12.44 -7.85 23.62
N LEU A 10 -12.74 -8.09 24.91
CA LEU A 10 -13.72 -9.00 25.51
C LEU A 10 -15.20 -8.71 25.12
N PRO A 11 -16.12 -9.69 25.33
CA PRO A 11 -17.00 -9.58 26.51
C PRO A 11 -17.14 -10.86 27.34
N CYS A 12 -17.01 -10.64 28.65
CA CYS A 12 -17.63 -11.29 29.83
C CYS A 12 -18.12 -12.75 29.77
N LEU A 13 -17.54 -13.58 30.65
CA LEU A 13 -18.33 -14.32 31.64
C LEU A 13 -17.53 -14.55 32.93
N VAL A 14 -18.13 -14.12 34.03
CA VAL A 14 -17.64 -14.19 35.41
C VAL A 14 -17.86 -15.61 35.95
N ALA A 15 -16.83 -16.19 36.56
CA ALA A 15 -16.98 -17.02 37.76
C ALA A 15 -15.64 -17.05 38.50
N GLY A 16 -15.57 -16.30 39.61
CA GLY A 16 -14.43 -16.34 40.52
C GLY A 16 -14.44 -17.62 41.37
N LEU A 17 -13.29 -17.92 41.97
CA LEU A 17 -13.18 -18.27 43.38
C LEU A 17 -11.71 -18.28 43.83
N CYS A 18 -11.55 -18.06 45.12
CA CYS A 18 -10.37 -17.58 45.81
C CYS A 18 -9.25 -18.61 46.03
N LEU A 19 -8.09 -18.04 46.36
CA LEU A 19 -6.90 -18.61 46.99
C LEU A 19 -7.14 -19.71 48.07
N THR A 20 -6.24 -20.70 48.02
CA THR A 20 -5.53 -21.43 49.10
C THR A 20 -5.79 -22.94 49.23
N GLY A 21 -4.69 -23.71 49.31
CA GLY A 21 -4.65 -25.05 49.92
C GLY A 21 -3.95 -26.12 49.08
N CYS A 22 -2.80 -26.62 49.58
CA CYS A 22 -2.03 -27.73 49.03
C CYS A 22 -2.87 -28.98 48.70
N THR A 23 -2.64 -29.57 47.52
CA THR A 23 -2.41 -31.01 47.31
C THR A 23 -1.83 -31.19 45.91
N THR A 24 -0.79 -32.01 45.77
CA THR A 24 -0.26 -32.43 44.47
C THR A 24 -1.31 -33.23 43.72
N SER A 25 -1.94 -32.60 42.73
CA SER A 25 -2.73 -33.28 41.69
C SER A 25 -1.79 -34.12 40.80
N PRO A 26 -2.25 -35.21 40.17
CA PRO A 26 -1.43 -35.97 39.23
C PRO A 26 -1.01 -35.03 38.10
N SER A 27 0.25 -35.12 37.66
CA SER A 27 0.77 -34.36 36.53
C SER A 27 -0.12 -34.57 35.31
N GLU A 28 -0.92 -33.57 34.94
CA GLU A 28 -1.37 -33.45 33.55
C GLU A 28 -0.10 -33.21 32.73
N GLU A 29 0.29 -34.17 31.90
CA GLU A 29 1.33 -33.94 30.89
C GLU A 29 0.84 -32.80 29.99
N TYR A 30 1.49 -31.63 30.11
CA TYR A 30 1.24 -30.52 29.20
C TYR A 30 1.51 -30.99 27.77
N GLN A 31 0.49 -30.91 26.93
CA GLN A 31 0.59 -31.28 25.52
C GLN A 31 0.95 -30.05 24.72
N TYR A 32 1.99 -30.14 23.90
CA TYR A 32 2.48 -29.03 23.09
C TYR A 32 3.24 -29.55 21.87
N VAL A 33 3.36 -28.68 20.88
CA VAL A 33 4.28 -28.81 19.74
C VAL A 33 5.07 -27.50 19.68
N ASN A 34 6.38 -27.59 19.61
CA ASN A 34 7.28 -26.46 19.47
C ASN A 34 8.18 -26.71 18.27
N LEU A 35 8.22 -25.75 17.37
CA LEU A 35 8.89 -25.83 16.08
C LEU A 35 9.97 -24.75 16.01
N SER A 36 11.16 -25.08 15.52
CA SER A 36 12.19 -24.04 15.28
C SER A 36 11.74 -22.98 14.28
N GLN A 37 10.76 -23.33 13.43
CA GLN A 37 10.24 -22.47 12.38
C GLN A 37 8.84 -22.92 11.98
N VAL A 38 7.94 -21.94 11.81
CA VAL A 38 6.53 -22.15 11.45
C VAL A 38 6.19 -21.69 10.03
N THR A 39 7.17 -21.16 9.28
CA THR A 39 7.04 -20.80 7.85
C THR A 39 8.33 -21.10 7.11
N CYS A 40 8.31 -21.82 6.01
CA CYS A 40 9.47 -22.04 5.14
C CYS A 40 9.16 -21.67 3.68
N THR A 41 10.16 -21.14 2.98
CA THR A 41 10.04 -20.67 1.58
C THR A 41 11.03 -21.39 0.68
N PHE A 42 10.56 -21.83 -0.48
CA PHE A 42 11.32 -22.53 -1.50
C PHE A 42 11.31 -21.76 -2.83
N LEU A 43 12.40 -21.86 -3.60
CA LEU A 43 12.48 -21.36 -4.96
C LEU A 43 11.54 -22.17 -5.90
N GLY A 44 11.31 -21.66 -7.10
CA GLY A 44 10.52 -22.39 -8.11
C GLY A 44 11.23 -23.62 -8.67
N GLU A 45 12.57 -23.64 -8.68
CA GLU A 45 13.37 -24.78 -9.09
C GLU A 45 14.69 -24.86 -8.31
N GLY A 46 15.34 -26.03 -8.33
CA GLY A 46 16.67 -26.19 -7.73
C GLY A 46 16.68 -26.11 -6.20
N ASN A 47 15.61 -26.59 -5.58
CA ASN A 47 15.40 -26.51 -4.13
C ASN A 47 16.25 -27.52 -3.36
N GLU A 48 16.90 -27.04 -2.29
CA GLU A 48 17.51 -27.90 -1.28
C GLU A 48 16.53 -28.20 -0.15
N PRO A 49 16.59 -29.39 0.49
CA PRO A 49 15.72 -29.74 1.61
C PRO A 49 15.85 -28.77 2.79
N PHE A 50 14.72 -28.43 3.43
CA PHE A 50 14.67 -27.57 4.61
C PHE A 50 14.43 -28.40 5.88
N VAL A 51 15.20 -28.17 6.95
CA VAL A 51 15.12 -28.98 8.19
C VAL A 51 14.56 -28.16 9.35
N ILE A 52 13.47 -28.64 9.94
CA ILE A 52 12.78 -28.01 11.08
C ILE A 52 12.99 -28.88 12.32
N GLN A 53 13.42 -28.28 13.43
CA GLN A 53 13.52 -28.98 14.72
C GLN A 53 12.16 -29.03 15.39
N VAL A 54 11.84 -30.17 16.02
CA VAL A 54 10.58 -30.43 16.70
C VAL A 54 10.82 -30.84 18.15
N GLU A 55 10.13 -30.17 19.05
CA GLU A 55 10.00 -30.57 20.45
C GLU A 55 8.51 -30.71 20.76
N ALA A 56 8.06 -31.92 21.10
CA ALA A 56 6.64 -32.21 21.29
C ALA A 56 6.40 -33.03 22.57
N SER A 57 5.24 -32.80 23.17
CA SER A 57 4.69 -33.59 24.27
C SER A 57 3.24 -33.93 23.93
N PRO A 58 2.86 -35.22 23.85
CA PRO A 58 3.73 -36.40 23.91
C PRO A 58 4.80 -36.41 22.80
N ALA A 59 5.90 -37.13 23.02
CA ALA A 59 7.00 -37.22 22.05
C ALA A 59 6.59 -37.83 20.70
N ALA A 60 5.49 -38.60 20.68
CA ALA A 60 4.88 -39.09 19.46
C ALA A 60 3.98 -38.00 18.85
N TYR A 61 4.31 -37.59 17.63
CA TYR A 61 3.49 -36.68 16.84
C TYR A 61 3.30 -37.19 15.41
N GLU A 62 2.24 -36.72 14.78
CA GLU A 62 1.91 -36.96 13.38
C GLU A 62 2.14 -35.70 12.56
N ILE A 63 2.47 -35.90 11.28
CA ILE A 63 2.59 -34.83 10.29
C ILE A 63 1.65 -35.12 9.13
N ALA A 64 0.98 -34.08 8.63
CA ALA A 64 0.10 -34.18 7.47
C ALA A 64 0.42 -33.03 6.49
N PRO A 65 1.13 -33.32 5.38
CA PRO A 65 1.33 -32.35 4.29
C PRO A 65 -0.01 -32.00 3.62
N GLY A 66 -0.25 -30.72 3.38
CA GLY A 66 -1.50 -30.22 2.80
C GLY A 66 -1.56 -30.28 1.27
N ALA A 67 -0.50 -30.68 0.58
CA ALA A 67 -0.46 -30.75 -0.88
C ALA A 67 0.42 -31.88 -1.41
N SER A 68 0.14 -32.32 -2.65
CA SER A 68 0.86 -33.43 -3.30
C SER A 68 2.26 -33.09 -3.77
N TRP A 69 2.57 -31.81 -3.99
CA TRP A 69 3.90 -31.33 -4.42
C TRP A 69 4.87 -31.13 -3.24
N LEU A 70 4.40 -31.36 -2.02
CA LEU A 70 5.13 -31.18 -0.77
C LEU A 70 5.35 -32.54 -0.11
N ASN A 71 6.61 -32.85 0.20
CA ASN A 71 6.96 -34.01 1.00
C ASN A 71 7.57 -33.55 2.33
N ALA A 72 7.11 -34.15 3.43
CA ALA A 72 7.61 -33.90 4.77
C ALA A 72 7.89 -35.23 5.46
N GLU A 73 9.12 -35.41 5.94
CA GLU A 73 9.58 -36.65 6.54
C GLU A 73 10.13 -36.42 7.94
N LYS A 74 9.69 -37.26 8.89
CA LYS A 74 10.23 -37.25 10.25
C LYS A 74 11.58 -37.96 10.27
N SER A 75 12.55 -37.40 11.00
CA SER A 75 13.76 -38.16 11.32
C SER A 75 13.43 -39.39 12.17
N PRO A 76 14.27 -40.44 12.14
CA PRO A 76 14.05 -41.65 12.92
C PRO A 76 13.92 -41.42 14.43
N ASP A 77 14.54 -40.35 14.95
CA ASP A 77 14.48 -39.96 16.36
C ASP A 77 13.32 -38.98 16.68
N GLY A 78 12.53 -38.61 15.67
CA GLY A 78 11.40 -37.70 15.78
C GLY A 78 11.80 -36.24 16.05
N LYS A 79 13.08 -35.88 16.09
CA LYS A 79 13.49 -34.52 16.48
C LYS A 79 13.46 -33.52 15.33
N THR A 80 13.33 -33.98 14.10
CA THR A 80 13.29 -33.09 12.93
C THR A 80 12.25 -33.51 11.91
N ILE A 81 11.76 -32.52 11.17
CA ILE A 81 11.00 -32.67 9.94
C ILE A 81 11.87 -32.14 8.80
N THR A 82 12.15 -32.98 7.80
CA THR A 82 12.77 -32.56 6.55
C THR A 82 11.68 -32.28 5.53
N VAL A 83 11.63 -31.05 5.03
CA VAL A 83 10.67 -30.56 4.06
C VAL A 83 11.33 -30.49 2.69
N THR A 84 10.69 -31.08 1.69
CA THR A 84 11.13 -31.06 0.29
C THR A 84 9.94 -30.74 -0.60
N VAL A 85 10.20 -30.05 -1.72
CA VAL A 85 9.17 -29.63 -2.67
C VAL A 85 9.57 -30.06 -4.07
N GLU A 86 8.59 -30.48 -4.87
CA GLU A 86 8.77 -30.63 -6.32
C GLU A 86 8.97 -29.27 -6.97
N ASP A 87 9.58 -29.19 -8.14
CA ASP A 87 9.67 -27.94 -8.89
C ASP A 87 8.26 -27.37 -9.18
N ASN A 88 8.15 -26.05 -9.15
CA ASN A 88 6.91 -25.34 -9.45
C ASN A 88 6.93 -24.84 -10.90
N ASP A 89 6.44 -25.66 -11.82
CA ASP A 89 6.33 -25.32 -13.24
C ASP A 89 5.15 -24.38 -13.58
N THR A 90 4.49 -23.82 -12.57
CA THR A 90 3.39 -22.86 -12.76
C THR A 90 3.87 -21.41 -12.68
N ALA A 91 3.10 -20.50 -13.28
CA ALA A 91 3.38 -19.06 -13.29
C ALA A 91 3.04 -18.35 -11.97
N SER A 92 2.50 -19.06 -10.97
CA SER A 92 2.07 -18.49 -9.69
C SER A 92 2.79 -19.15 -8.53
N GLU A 93 2.97 -18.39 -7.45
CA GLU A 93 3.33 -18.97 -6.17
C GLU A 93 2.25 -19.96 -5.73
N ARG A 94 2.68 -21.03 -5.07
CA ARG A 94 1.77 -22.00 -4.45
C ARG A 94 2.13 -22.12 -2.98
N SER A 95 1.10 -22.19 -2.13
CA SER A 95 1.29 -22.39 -0.70
C SER A 95 0.42 -23.52 -0.18
N THR A 96 0.86 -24.12 0.92
CA THR A 96 0.12 -25.13 1.67
C THR A 96 0.63 -25.13 3.12
N SER A 97 0.07 -25.98 3.99
CA SER A 97 0.54 -26.16 5.36
C SER A 97 0.96 -27.61 5.62
N ILE A 98 1.83 -27.82 6.60
CA ILE A 98 2.05 -29.12 7.25
C ILE A 98 1.42 -29.02 8.63
N SER A 99 0.39 -29.82 8.89
CA SER A 99 -0.17 -29.95 10.24
C SER A 99 0.75 -30.86 11.07
N VAL A 100 1.14 -30.41 12.26
CA VAL A 100 1.94 -31.17 13.23
C VAL A 100 1.12 -31.35 14.49
N THR A 101 0.77 -32.59 14.84
CA THR A 101 -0.16 -32.88 15.93
C THR A 101 0.45 -33.83 16.95
N ALA A 102 0.51 -33.41 18.22
CA ALA A 102 0.95 -34.21 19.36
C ALA A 102 -0.18 -34.29 20.40
N GLY A 103 -0.90 -35.40 20.45
CA GLY A 103 -2.09 -35.54 21.29
C GLY A 103 -3.20 -34.56 20.88
N LEU A 104 -3.50 -33.61 21.75
CA LEU A 104 -4.48 -32.53 21.58
C LEU A 104 -3.84 -31.20 21.15
N ALA A 105 -2.51 -31.11 21.14
CA ALA A 105 -1.79 -29.94 20.65
C ALA A 105 -1.55 -30.05 19.14
N SER A 106 -1.75 -28.95 18.42
CA SER A 106 -1.52 -28.88 16.98
C SER A 106 -0.91 -27.54 16.61
N GLU A 107 0.08 -27.57 15.73
CA GLU A 107 0.72 -26.41 15.11
C GLU A 107 0.74 -26.61 13.59
N GLU A 108 0.85 -25.52 12.83
CA GLU A 108 1.00 -25.56 11.38
C GLU A 108 2.33 -24.95 10.95
N ILE A 109 2.99 -25.61 9.98
CA ILE A 109 4.11 -25.04 9.24
C ILE A 109 3.58 -24.57 7.90
N GLU A 110 3.59 -23.26 7.65
CA GLU A 110 3.29 -22.71 6.34
C GLU A 110 4.45 -22.98 5.37
N VAL A 111 4.13 -23.51 4.19
CA VAL A 111 5.10 -23.76 3.13
C VAL A 111 4.71 -22.92 1.92
N ILE A 112 5.61 -22.04 1.50
CA ILE A 112 5.44 -21.18 0.33
C ILE A 112 6.47 -21.59 -0.71
N GLN A 113 6.04 -21.89 -1.93
CA GLN A 113 6.93 -22.13 -3.04
C GLN A 113 6.72 -21.11 -4.15
N LEU A 114 7.82 -20.46 -4.52
CA LEU A 114 7.86 -19.45 -5.56
C LEU A 114 7.54 -20.06 -6.95
N ALA A 115 7.03 -19.24 -7.87
CA ALA A 115 6.99 -19.58 -9.30
C ALA A 115 8.41 -19.67 -9.90
N LYS A 116 8.60 -20.47 -10.95
CA LYS A 116 9.87 -20.57 -11.67
C LYS A 116 10.26 -19.23 -12.32
N ASP A 117 11.41 -18.69 -11.91
CA ASP A 117 11.80 -17.30 -12.19
C ASP A 117 12.12 -16.99 -13.67
N ASN A 118 12.38 -18.00 -14.51
CA ASN A 118 12.92 -17.81 -15.87
C ASN A 118 11.92 -18.08 -17.00
N MET A 119 10.70 -18.54 -16.69
CA MET A 119 9.71 -18.91 -17.71
C MET A 119 8.51 -17.96 -17.78
N PHE A 120 8.20 -17.28 -16.68
CA PHE A 120 6.98 -16.48 -16.54
C PHE A 120 7.28 -15.16 -15.85
N ALA A 121 6.36 -14.20 -16.01
CA ALA A 121 6.32 -13.07 -15.11
C ALA A 121 6.16 -13.59 -13.66
N ARG A 122 6.86 -12.96 -12.73
CA ARG A 122 6.99 -13.40 -11.34
C ARG A 122 5.97 -12.67 -10.49
N PHE A 123 5.07 -13.42 -9.87
CA PHE A 123 4.20 -12.91 -8.81
C PHE A 123 4.87 -13.09 -7.45
N ARG A 124 4.91 -12.04 -6.63
CA ARG A 124 5.49 -12.08 -5.28
C ARG A 124 4.68 -11.21 -4.32
N TYR A 125 4.34 -11.74 -3.14
CA TYR A 125 3.86 -10.91 -2.03
C TYR A 125 5.01 -10.14 -1.38
N THR A 126 4.70 -8.98 -0.80
CA THR A 126 5.65 -8.21 0.00
C THR A 126 5.34 -8.34 1.49
N ASN A 127 4.95 -9.55 1.92
CA ASN A 127 4.59 -9.88 3.31
C ASN A 127 5.77 -9.76 4.28
N THR A 128 7.01 -9.82 3.78
CA THR A 128 8.23 -9.58 4.56
C THR A 128 8.37 -8.12 4.99
N PHE A 129 7.81 -7.18 4.22
CA PHE A 129 7.78 -5.78 4.63
C PHE A 129 6.79 -5.56 5.77
N SER A 130 7.16 -4.68 6.69
CA SER A 130 6.30 -4.26 7.79
C SER A 130 4.98 -3.70 7.24
N GLN A 131 3.87 -4.16 7.82
CA GLN A 131 2.49 -3.87 7.37
C GLN A 131 2.15 -4.40 5.96
N GLY A 132 3.04 -5.14 5.30
CA GLY A 132 2.84 -5.60 3.92
C GLY A 132 2.79 -4.46 2.89
N ILE A 133 3.27 -3.26 3.24
CA ILE A 133 3.22 -2.07 2.38
C ILE A 133 4.52 -1.96 1.59
N ALA A 134 4.39 -1.96 0.27
CA ALA A 134 5.46 -1.72 -0.68
C ALA A 134 5.19 -0.50 -1.58
N VAL A 135 6.27 0.12 -2.05
CA VAL A 135 6.26 1.13 -3.12
C VAL A 135 7.03 0.60 -4.32
N MET A 136 6.65 1.03 -5.52
CA MET A 136 7.30 0.63 -6.77
C MET A 136 7.83 1.87 -7.47
N SER A 137 9.02 1.75 -8.07
CA SER A 137 9.62 2.84 -8.83
C SER A 137 8.86 3.08 -10.14
N PRO A 138 8.92 4.28 -10.74
CA PRO A 138 8.12 4.58 -11.94
C PRO A 138 8.37 3.65 -13.14
N SER A 139 9.61 3.22 -13.39
CA SER A 139 9.89 2.23 -14.44
C SER A 139 9.54 0.80 -14.03
N GLY A 140 9.21 0.55 -12.76
CA GLY A 140 9.04 -0.79 -12.22
C GLY A 140 10.35 -1.54 -11.96
N ARG A 141 11.48 -0.83 -11.92
CA ARG A 141 12.80 -1.43 -11.64
C ARG A 141 12.96 -1.87 -10.19
N TYR A 142 12.47 -1.09 -9.25
CA TYR A 142 12.65 -1.36 -7.83
C TYR A 142 11.32 -1.45 -7.08
N VAL A 143 11.28 -2.35 -6.10
CA VAL A 143 10.24 -2.39 -5.07
C VAL A 143 10.88 -2.14 -3.72
N GLY A 144 10.32 -1.23 -2.93
CA GLY A 144 10.90 -0.80 -1.65
C GLY A 144 9.92 -0.88 -0.49
N GLY A 145 10.46 -1.12 0.69
CA GLY A 145 9.75 -1.19 1.96
C GLY A 145 10.71 -1.17 3.14
N TYR A 146 10.28 -1.68 4.29
CA TYR A 146 11.18 -1.91 5.41
C TYR A 146 10.77 -3.16 6.19
N VAL A 147 11.75 -3.87 6.72
CA VAL A 147 11.58 -5.03 7.59
C VAL A 147 11.75 -4.61 9.04
N ALA A 148 10.97 -5.23 9.94
CA ALA A 148 11.08 -5.01 11.37
C ALA A 148 11.48 -6.32 12.07
N THR A 149 12.53 -6.27 12.88
CA THR A 149 13.03 -7.40 13.66
C THR A 149 13.22 -7.00 15.12
N ILE A 150 13.38 -7.99 16.00
CA ILE A 150 13.71 -7.76 17.42
C ILE A 150 15.19 -8.11 17.61
N GLY A 151 15.96 -7.18 18.17
CA GLY A 151 17.37 -7.37 18.49
C GLY A 151 17.59 -8.17 19.79
N ASP A 152 18.84 -8.51 20.09
CA ASP A 152 19.23 -9.30 21.27
C ASP A 152 18.86 -8.63 22.61
N ASP A 153 18.66 -7.32 22.60
CA ASP A 153 18.28 -6.50 23.77
C ASP A 153 16.76 -6.25 23.85
N ASP A 154 15.95 -7.03 23.13
CA ASP A 154 14.50 -6.87 22.98
C ASP A 154 14.08 -5.52 22.33
N SER A 155 15.01 -4.78 21.71
CA SER A 155 14.68 -3.55 20.99
C SER A 155 14.17 -3.84 19.57
N TRP A 156 13.26 -3.01 19.09
CA TRP A 156 12.83 -3.05 17.69
C TRP A 156 13.89 -2.45 16.78
N LEU A 157 14.21 -3.21 15.74
CA LEU A 157 15.15 -2.90 14.69
C LEU A 157 14.40 -2.75 13.37
N ARG A 158 14.74 -1.72 12.58
CA ARG A 158 14.09 -1.36 11.33
C ARG A 158 15.12 -1.34 10.21
N ALA A 159 14.94 -2.18 9.19
CA ALA A 159 15.81 -2.24 8.02
C ALA A 159 15.04 -1.78 6.78
N PRO A 160 15.37 -0.62 6.18
CA PRO A 160 14.93 -0.33 4.82
C PRO A 160 15.37 -1.45 3.88
N THR A 161 14.48 -1.85 2.98
CA THR A 161 14.70 -2.98 2.08
C THR A 161 14.31 -2.60 0.67
N ILE A 162 15.21 -2.86 -0.29
CA ILE A 162 15.01 -2.63 -1.72
C ILE A 162 15.20 -3.94 -2.46
N ILE A 163 14.24 -4.29 -3.31
CA ILE A 163 14.28 -5.44 -4.22
C ILE A 163 14.48 -4.91 -5.63
N ASP A 164 15.55 -5.35 -6.29
CA ASP A 164 15.77 -5.14 -7.72
C ASP A 164 14.92 -6.15 -8.51
N LEU A 165 13.97 -5.66 -9.31
CA LEU A 165 13.06 -6.53 -10.07
C LEU A 165 13.68 -7.11 -11.34
N GLU A 166 14.84 -6.61 -11.78
CA GLU A 166 15.58 -7.15 -12.91
C GLU A 166 16.43 -8.35 -12.47
N THR A 167 17.10 -8.25 -11.32
CA THR A 167 18.03 -9.29 -10.81
C THR A 167 17.43 -10.17 -9.72
N GLY A 168 16.36 -9.73 -9.06
CA GLY A 168 15.79 -10.39 -7.88
C GLY A 168 16.61 -10.18 -6.61
N GLU A 169 17.68 -9.39 -6.65
CA GLU A 169 18.52 -9.11 -5.49
C GLU A 169 17.73 -8.27 -4.46
N GLU A 170 17.68 -8.76 -3.23
CA GLU A 170 17.16 -8.01 -2.08
C GLU A 170 18.33 -7.42 -1.28
N LYS A 171 18.27 -6.10 -1.03
CA LYS A 171 19.22 -5.37 -0.20
C LYS A 171 18.51 -4.81 1.01
N GLN A 172 18.97 -5.19 2.19
CA GLN A 172 18.56 -4.60 3.46
C GLN A 172 19.65 -3.67 3.97
N PHE A 173 19.24 -2.53 4.50
CA PHE A 173 20.14 -1.52 5.03
C PHE A 173 19.93 -1.36 6.54
N GLY A 174 21.02 -1.12 7.27
CA GLY A 174 21.01 -1.16 8.73
C GLY A 174 21.22 -2.59 9.25
N PRO A 175 20.36 -3.11 10.17
CA PRO A 175 19.13 -2.50 10.68
C PRO A 175 19.41 -1.35 11.65
N PHE A 176 18.48 -0.38 11.71
CA PHE A 176 18.56 0.76 12.62
C PHE A 176 17.66 0.58 13.84
N PRO A 177 18.09 0.96 15.06
CA PRO A 177 17.21 0.98 16.20
C PRO A 177 16.13 2.06 16.05
N GLU A 178 14.93 1.83 16.59
CA GLU A 178 13.84 2.83 16.56
C GLU A 178 14.22 4.16 17.22
N SER A 179 15.16 4.13 18.17
CA SER A 179 15.73 5.31 18.81
C SER A 179 16.54 6.20 17.86
N LEU A 180 16.96 5.67 16.70
CA LEU A 180 17.56 6.42 15.62
C LEU A 180 16.52 6.79 14.55
N TYR A 181 15.83 5.79 14.00
CA TYR A 181 14.79 5.97 12.98
C TYR A 181 13.57 5.11 13.27
N TYR A 182 12.43 5.74 13.57
CA TYR A 182 11.17 5.03 13.76
C TYR A 182 10.41 4.95 12.43
N LEU A 183 10.79 3.96 11.62
CA LEU A 183 10.23 3.75 10.29
C LEU A 183 8.77 3.28 10.36
N THR A 184 7.88 4.00 9.68
CA THR A 184 6.42 3.77 9.77
C THR A 184 5.74 3.44 8.44
N GLN A 185 6.16 4.06 7.34
CA GLN A 185 5.55 3.85 6.02
C GLN A 185 6.52 4.19 4.89
N ALA A 186 6.72 3.27 3.95
CA ALA A 186 7.41 3.55 2.69
C ALA A 186 6.50 4.38 1.76
N LYS A 187 7.05 5.43 1.15
CA LYS A 187 6.26 6.44 0.42
C LYS A 187 6.57 6.49 -1.06
N ALA A 188 7.84 6.45 -1.44
CA ALA A 188 8.27 6.42 -2.84
C ALA A 188 9.64 5.77 -2.98
N ILE A 189 9.98 5.32 -4.18
CA ILE A 189 11.32 4.87 -4.57
C ILE A 189 11.61 5.34 -5.98
N THR A 190 12.81 5.88 -6.22
CA THR A 190 13.24 6.31 -7.57
C THR A 190 13.73 5.13 -8.40
N ASP A 191 13.81 5.29 -9.72
CA ASP A 191 14.43 4.29 -10.61
C ASP A 191 15.95 4.17 -10.45
N ASN A 192 16.57 5.04 -9.64
CA ASN A 192 17.96 4.94 -9.21
C ASN A 192 18.10 4.29 -7.82
N GLY A 193 17.00 3.83 -7.22
CA GLY A 193 17.01 3.10 -5.95
C GLY A 193 17.14 3.97 -4.70
N LEU A 194 16.69 5.23 -4.76
CA LEU A 194 16.53 6.08 -3.57
C LEU A 194 15.14 5.87 -2.95
N LEU A 195 15.07 5.23 -1.79
CA LEU A 195 13.84 4.83 -1.09
C LEU A 195 13.49 5.81 0.04
N PHE A 196 12.27 6.37 0.00
CA PHE A 196 11.75 7.31 0.99
C PHE A 196 10.81 6.63 1.98
N ILE A 197 11.08 6.80 3.29
CA ILE A 197 10.32 6.17 4.37
C ILE A 197 10.06 7.20 5.49
N ASN A 198 8.80 7.28 5.95
CA ASN A 198 8.39 8.15 7.05
C ASN A 198 9.11 7.78 8.35
N ASP A 199 9.66 8.79 9.02
CA ASP A 199 10.29 8.70 10.32
C ASP A 199 9.39 9.33 11.39
N GLY A 200 8.71 8.47 12.15
CA GLY A 200 7.78 8.90 13.18
C GLY A 200 8.45 9.48 14.44
N LEU A 201 9.77 9.31 14.61
CA LEU A 201 10.50 9.84 15.76
C LEU A 201 10.96 11.28 15.49
N ASN A 202 11.62 11.49 14.35
CA ASN A 202 12.24 12.78 14.03
C ASN A 202 11.37 13.68 13.12
N GLY A 203 10.20 13.20 12.69
CA GLY A 203 9.32 13.85 11.73
C GLY A 203 9.88 13.85 10.29
N GLY A 204 9.00 13.96 9.31
CA GLY A 204 9.36 13.88 7.90
C GLY A 204 9.81 12.47 7.51
N GLN A 205 10.89 12.36 6.74
CA GLN A 205 11.34 11.11 6.14
C GLN A 205 12.86 10.93 6.21
N ILE A 206 13.29 9.68 6.08
CA ILE A 206 14.60 9.34 5.56
C ILE A 206 14.48 9.00 4.07
N ALA A 207 15.55 9.24 3.33
CA ALA A 207 15.78 8.71 2.00
C ALA A 207 17.06 7.88 2.03
N ILE A 208 17.03 6.64 1.55
CA ILE A 208 18.20 5.74 1.57
C ILE A 208 18.49 5.20 0.17
N ASP A 209 19.75 5.28 -0.23
CA ASP A 209 20.19 4.82 -1.55
C ASP A 209 20.69 3.37 -1.56
N LEU A 210 21.07 2.88 -2.74
CA LEU A 210 21.57 1.51 -2.92
C LEU A 210 22.92 1.24 -2.25
N THR A 211 23.64 2.27 -1.80
CA THR A 211 24.89 2.15 -1.04
C THR A 211 24.67 2.11 0.46
N GLY A 212 23.44 2.43 0.90
CA GLY A 212 23.07 2.57 2.31
C GLY A 212 23.31 3.97 2.87
N GLU A 213 23.61 4.96 2.02
CA GLU A 213 23.71 6.36 2.44
C GLU A 213 22.31 6.90 2.77
N VAL A 214 22.17 7.50 3.95
CA VAL A 214 20.92 8.09 4.42
C VAL A 214 20.95 9.60 4.27
N ILE A 215 19.95 10.13 3.58
CA ILE A 215 19.70 11.55 3.37
C ILE A 215 18.39 11.93 4.07
N ILE A 216 18.34 13.11 4.66
CA ILE A 216 17.09 13.68 5.20
C ILE A 216 16.59 14.75 4.22
N PRO A 217 15.42 14.58 3.60
CA PRO A 217 14.91 15.58 2.67
C PRO A 217 14.69 16.93 3.36
N GLU A 218 15.13 18.00 2.70
CA GLU A 218 15.00 19.38 3.20
C GLU A 218 13.79 20.09 2.58
N ALA A 219 13.13 20.93 3.37
CA ALA A 219 12.08 21.83 2.91
C ALA A 219 12.66 23.16 2.41
N PRO A 220 11.92 23.95 1.59
CA PRO A 220 12.35 25.30 1.24
C PRO A 220 12.53 26.19 2.47
N SER A 221 13.38 27.21 2.35
CA SER A 221 13.58 28.21 3.40
C SER A 221 12.24 28.82 3.84
N GLY A 222 12.04 28.96 5.15
CA GLY A 222 10.80 29.48 5.74
C GLY A 222 9.84 28.40 6.27
N HIS A 223 10.07 27.13 5.94
CA HIS A 223 9.31 26.02 6.54
C HIS A 223 9.86 25.65 7.92
N GLN A 224 8.95 25.39 8.86
CA GLN A 224 9.30 25.01 10.23
C GLN A 224 9.57 23.50 10.38
N PHE A 225 8.98 22.67 9.52
CA PHE A 225 8.99 21.22 9.66
C PHE A 225 9.66 20.53 8.47
N LYS A 226 10.17 19.33 8.72
CA LYS A 226 10.67 18.45 7.65
C LYS A 226 9.53 18.07 6.70
N PRO A 227 9.82 18.00 5.38
CA PRO A 227 8.82 17.67 4.38
C PRO A 227 8.58 16.16 4.32
N GLU A 228 7.52 15.79 3.62
CA GLU A 228 7.22 14.41 3.22
C GLU A 228 7.14 14.33 1.69
N ILE A 229 7.91 13.42 1.09
CA ILE A 229 7.91 13.09 -0.33
C ILE A 229 6.85 12.02 -0.55
N GLU A 230 6.06 12.19 -1.61
CA GLU A 230 4.91 11.37 -1.97
C GLU A 230 5.13 10.58 -3.26
N ALA A 231 5.88 11.12 -4.24
CA ALA A 231 6.20 10.43 -5.49
C ALA A 231 7.42 11.02 -6.21
N THR A 232 7.89 10.34 -7.25
CA THR A 232 9.06 10.75 -8.06
C THR A 232 8.81 10.52 -9.56
N SER A 233 9.48 11.30 -10.42
CA SER A 233 9.58 11.02 -11.86
C SER A 233 10.51 9.82 -12.11
N ALA A 234 10.43 9.23 -13.30
CA ALA A 234 11.22 8.06 -13.68
C ALA A 234 12.72 8.36 -13.77
N ASP A 235 13.08 9.53 -14.30
CA ASP A 235 14.49 9.97 -14.32
C ASP A 235 15.04 10.31 -12.91
N GLY A 236 14.20 10.29 -11.88
CA GLY A 236 14.55 10.62 -10.50
C GLY A 236 14.84 12.11 -10.26
N LYS A 237 14.71 12.95 -11.30
CA LYS A 237 14.99 14.39 -11.25
C LYS A 237 14.00 15.13 -10.37
N TYR A 238 12.72 14.75 -10.46
CA TYR A 238 11.64 15.41 -9.75
C TYR A 238 11.13 14.55 -8.61
N TRP A 239 11.07 15.13 -7.41
CA TRP A 239 10.32 14.58 -6.28
C TRP A 239 9.20 15.55 -5.93
N ILE A 240 8.06 15.04 -5.52
CA ILE A 240 6.92 15.87 -5.10
C ILE A 240 6.46 15.48 -3.73
N GLY A 241 5.84 16.42 -3.02
CA GLY A 241 5.32 16.15 -1.69
C GLY A 241 4.73 17.40 -1.05
N ALA A 242 4.84 17.48 0.27
CA ALA A 242 4.42 18.67 1.01
C ALA A 242 5.31 18.94 2.24
N GLY A 243 5.34 20.20 2.64
CA GLY A 243 5.92 20.67 3.88
C GLY A 243 4.95 21.61 4.59
N MET A 244 5.02 21.67 5.91
CA MET A 244 4.21 22.62 6.67
C MET A 244 5.01 23.89 6.95
N ASP A 245 4.48 25.05 6.56
CA ASP A 245 5.19 26.33 6.68
C ASP A 245 5.42 26.74 8.14
N LYS A 246 4.42 26.53 9.00
CA LYS A 246 4.48 26.77 10.46
C LYS A 246 3.45 25.89 11.18
N LYS A 247 3.43 25.91 12.51
CA LYS A 247 2.45 25.13 13.29
C LYS A 247 1.01 25.41 12.87
N ALA A 248 0.18 24.36 12.79
CA ALA A 248 -1.26 24.49 12.53
C ALA A 248 -1.95 25.46 13.53
N SER A 249 -1.54 25.45 14.80
CA SER A 249 -2.04 26.38 15.83
C SER A 249 -1.72 27.86 15.56
N GLU A 250 -0.77 28.13 14.67
CA GLU A 250 -0.34 29.47 14.24
C GLU A 250 -0.89 29.82 12.84
N GLY A 251 -1.88 29.04 12.37
CA GLY A 251 -2.47 29.16 11.05
C GLY A 251 -1.52 28.71 9.94
N GLY A 252 -0.67 27.72 10.20
CA GLY A 252 0.19 27.11 9.21
C GLY A 252 -0.56 26.20 8.25
N LEU A 253 -0.07 26.13 7.02
CA LEU A 253 -0.63 25.38 5.92
C LEU A 253 0.39 24.37 5.41
N TYR A 254 -0.11 23.21 4.96
CA TYR A 254 0.61 22.36 4.04
C TYR A 254 0.82 23.11 2.72
N ARG A 255 2.09 23.23 2.33
CA ARG A 255 2.55 23.77 1.06
C ARG A 255 2.93 22.60 0.17
N PRO A 256 2.41 22.53 -1.07
CA PRO A 256 2.85 21.54 -2.04
C PRO A 256 4.26 21.88 -2.49
N LEU A 257 5.14 20.88 -2.54
CA LEU A 257 6.56 21.05 -2.81
C LEU A 257 6.99 20.23 -4.03
N LEU A 258 7.95 20.78 -4.77
CA LEU A 258 8.67 20.13 -5.87
C LEU A 258 10.17 20.25 -5.63
N TRP A 259 10.85 19.12 -5.57
CA TRP A 259 12.31 19.04 -5.64
C TRP A 259 12.71 18.86 -7.10
N THR A 260 13.69 19.65 -7.55
CA THR A 260 14.38 19.44 -8.84
C THR A 260 15.85 19.20 -8.55
N ASP A 261 16.35 18.01 -8.85
CA ASP A 261 17.72 17.62 -8.55
C ASP A 261 18.09 17.85 -7.06
N GLY A 262 17.16 17.49 -6.17
CA GLY A 262 17.30 17.65 -4.72
C GLY A 262 17.04 19.07 -4.18
N VAL A 263 16.77 20.07 -5.02
CA VAL A 263 16.50 21.44 -4.58
C VAL A 263 14.99 21.69 -4.43
N PRO A 264 14.46 21.95 -3.21
CA PRO A 264 13.04 22.15 -2.98
C PRO A 264 12.53 23.54 -3.39
N THR A 265 11.32 23.58 -3.95
CA THR A 265 10.56 24.80 -4.24
C THR A 265 9.07 24.61 -3.90
N GLU A 266 8.39 25.68 -3.51
CA GLU A 266 6.93 25.66 -3.33
C GLU A 266 6.22 25.70 -4.69
N LEU A 267 5.26 24.79 -4.87
CA LEU A 267 4.33 24.82 -5.99
C LEU A 267 3.25 25.90 -5.74
N PRO A 268 2.79 26.61 -6.78
CA PRO A 268 1.74 27.61 -6.61
C PRO A 268 0.44 26.97 -6.13
N MET A 269 -0.27 27.65 -5.22
CA MET A 269 -1.60 27.26 -4.76
C MET A 269 -2.69 28.04 -5.51
N PRO A 270 -3.92 27.51 -5.63
CA PRO A 270 -5.05 28.32 -6.06
C PRO A 270 -5.39 29.38 -4.98
N ASP A 271 -6.16 30.41 -5.36
CA ASP A 271 -6.44 31.53 -4.45
C ASP A 271 -7.44 31.14 -3.35
N LYS A 272 -8.32 30.18 -3.65
CA LYS A 272 -9.32 29.61 -2.77
C LYS A 272 -9.25 28.09 -2.78
N ASN A 273 -9.76 27.46 -1.72
CA ASN A 273 -9.86 26.03 -1.63
C ASN A 273 -10.94 25.46 -2.58
N PHE A 274 -11.14 24.14 -2.54
CA PHE A 274 -12.07 23.46 -3.43
C PHE A 274 -13.53 23.92 -3.27
N ARG A 275 -13.90 24.49 -2.12
CA ARG A 275 -15.23 25.05 -1.83
C ARG A 275 -15.30 26.58 -1.98
N GLU A 276 -14.33 27.20 -2.64
CA GLU A 276 -14.26 28.66 -2.81
C GLU A 276 -14.05 29.45 -1.49
N ASP A 277 -13.55 28.78 -0.44
CA ASP A 277 -13.23 29.35 0.86
C ASP A 277 -11.71 29.57 1.06
N GLU A 278 -11.33 30.28 2.12
CA GLU A 278 -9.93 30.39 2.55
C GLU A 278 -9.39 29.03 3.02
N PHE A 279 -8.10 28.77 2.75
CA PHE A 279 -7.41 27.59 3.25
C PHE A 279 -7.28 27.60 4.78
N ARG A 280 -7.53 26.46 5.41
CA ARG A 280 -7.29 26.22 6.84
C ARG A 280 -6.21 25.19 7.08
N THR A 281 -5.93 24.36 6.10
CA THR A 281 -4.98 23.25 6.20
C THR A 281 -4.03 23.19 5.01
N GLY A 282 -4.47 23.56 3.80
CA GLY A 282 -3.56 23.77 2.65
C GLY A 282 -3.66 22.70 1.56
N VAL A 283 -2.57 22.49 0.84
CA VAL A 283 -2.51 21.62 -0.35
C VAL A 283 -1.32 20.67 -0.24
N ILE A 284 -1.52 19.42 -0.67
CA ILE A 284 -0.48 18.39 -0.72
C ILE A 284 -0.35 17.90 -2.17
N ALA A 285 0.87 17.91 -2.73
CA ALA A 285 1.15 17.21 -3.98
C ALA A 285 1.26 15.71 -3.70
N ARG A 286 0.54 14.88 -4.45
CA ARG A 286 0.31 13.45 -4.15
C ARG A 286 0.97 12.52 -5.16
N GLY A 287 1.12 12.93 -6.41
CA GLY A 287 1.83 12.15 -7.41
C GLY A 287 2.30 12.98 -8.59
N ILE A 288 3.20 12.40 -9.37
CA ILE A 288 3.78 12.98 -10.58
C ILE A 288 3.86 11.90 -11.66
N SER A 289 3.65 12.28 -12.92
CA SER A 289 3.81 11.39 -14.06
C SER A 289 5.28 10.97 -14.20
N ALA A 290 5.51 9.80 -14.82
CA ALA A 290 6.85 9.26 -15.00
C ALA A 290 7.76 10.23 -15.80
N ASN A 291 7.21 10.95 -16.78
CA ASN A 291 7.91 12.00 -17.54
C ASN A 291 8.10 13.32 -16.78
N GLY A 292 7.53 13.48 -15.57
CA GLY A 292 7.67 14.67 -14.74
C GLY A 292 6.78 15.87 -15.14
N GLU A 293 5.96 15.75 -16.18
CA GLU A 293 5.22 16.87 -16.77
C GLU A 293 3.90 17.19 -16.06
N ILE A 294 3.26 16.21 -15.42
CA ILE A 294 1.97 16.37 -14.76
C ILE A 294 2.10 15.97 -13.30
N ILE A 295 1.83 16.92 -12.42
CA ILE A 295 1.76 16.71 -10.97
C ILE A 295 0.29 16.80 -10.58
N TYR A 296 -0.21 15.89 -9.75
CA TYR A 296 -1.53 16.04 -9.13
C TYR A 296 -1.41 16.11 -7.61
N GLY A 297 -2.40 16.73 -6.99
CA GLY A 297 -2.47 16.93 -5.56
C GLY A 297 -3.90 17.14 -5.09
N THR A 298 -4.04 17.41 -3.80
CA THR A 298 -5.33 17.54 -3.14
C THR A 298 -5.34 18.74 -2.21
N SER A 299 -6.42 19.51 -2.20
CA SER A 299 -6.69 20.41 -1.08
C SER A 299 -6.98 19.57 0.16
N TRP A 300 -6.16 19.70 1.20
CA TRP A 300 -6.26 18.90 2.42
C TRP A 300 -7.18 19.56 3.45
N GLU A 301 -8.38 19.99 3.03
CA GLU A 301 -9.33 20.75 3.87
C GLU A 301 -10.44 19.81 4.38
N ASN A 302 -10.69 19.77 5.70
CA ASN A 302 -11.85 19.14 6.40
C ASN A 302 -12.82 18.28 5.55
N TYR A 303 -12.34 17.16 4.98
CA TYR A 303 -13.11 16.21 4.16
C TYR A 303 -13.46 16.62 2.71
N ASP A 304 -12.94 17.73 2.22
CA ASP A 304 -13.23 18.25 0.88
C ASP A 304 -12.39 17.59 -0.20
N PHE A 305 -11.09 17.43 0.06
CA PHE A 305 -10.18 16.60 -0.73
C PHE A 305 -10.16 16.87 -2.24
N GLY A 306 -10.52 18.09 -2.67
CA GLY A 306 -10.57 18.49 -4.07
C GLY A 306 -9.25 18.26 -4.80
N MET A 307 -9.31 17.61 -5.95
CA MET A 307 -8.12 17.29 -6.75
C MET A 307 -7.73 18.46 -7.65
N LEU A 308 -6.45 18.78 -7.64
CA LEU A 308 -5.85 19.77 -8.53
C LEU A 308 -4.62 19.19 -9.21
N TYR A 309 -4.20 19.79 -10.33
CA TYR A 309 -3.00 19.39 -11.04
C TYR A 309 -2.23 20.60 -11.55
N TRP A 310 -0.92 20.40 -11.74
CA TRP A 310 0.02 21.36 -12.30
C TRP A 310 0.62 20.78 -13.57
N LYS A 311 0.88 21.66 -14.54
CA LYS A 311 1.73 21.37 -15.69
C LYS A 311 3.14 21.88 -15.41
N ASN A 312 4.11 20.98 -15.50
CA ASN A 312 5.52 21.24 -15.35
C ASN A 312 6.20 21.15 -16.72
N ASN A 313 6.76 22.25 -17.22
CA ASN A 313 7.52 22.27 -18.47
C ASN A 313 9.04 22.34 -18.24
N GLY A 314 9.47 22.04 -17.01
CA GLY A 314 10.86 22.06 -16.56
C GLY A 314 11.39 23.45 -16.21
N ALA A 315 11.09 24.47 -17.02
CA ALA A 315 11.52 25.85 -16.76
C ALA A 315 10.55 26.59 -15.81
N ASN A 316 9.27 26.28 -15.89
CA ASN A 316 8.20 26.92 -15.13
C ASN A 316 7.15 25.89 -14.71
N ILE A 317 6.44 26.21 -13.63
CA ILE A 317 5.24 25.51 -13.18
C ILE A 317 4.04 26.42 -13.41
N GLU A 318 3.03 25.93 -14.12
CA GLU A 318 1.78 26.66 -14.31
C GLU A 318 0.97 26.76 -12.99
N LYS A 319 0.08 27.77 -12.90
CA LYS A 319 -0.89 27.84 -11.79
C LYS A 319 -1.76 26.57 -11.82
N PRO A 320 -2.05 25.95 -10.65
CA PRO A 320 -2.84 24.72 -10.65
C PRO A 320 -4.25 24.94 -11.18
N GLN A 321 -4.81 23.87 -11.73
CA GLN A 321 -6.20 23.78 -12.13
C GLN A 321 -6.87 22.63 -11.36
N TRP A 322 -8.18 22.77 -11.09
CA TRP A 322 -8.95 21.65 -10.56
C TRP A 322 -9.04 20.52 -11.59
N VAL A 323 -8.73 19.30 -11.17
CA VAL A 323 -8.95 18.09 -11.97
C VAL A 323 -10.45 17.93 -12.15
N GLY A 324 -10.88 17.73 -13.39
CA GLY A 324 -12.30 17.71 -13.74
C GLY A 324 -13.00 19.06 -13.63
N LYS A 325 -12.29 20.16 -13.91
CA LYS A 325 -12.87 21.51 -14.02
C LYS A 325 -14.07 21.60 -14.97
N ASP A 326 -14.20 20.69 -15.93
CA ASP A 326 -15.31 20.62 -16.88
C ASP A 326 -16.60 20.06 -16.27
N VAL A 327 -16.51 19.32 -15.17
CA VAL A 327 -17.65 18.77 -14.41
C VAL A 327 -17.74 19.32 -12.98
N ARG A 328 -16.91 20.31 -12.64
CA ARG A 328 -16.92 20.94 -11.32
C ARG A 328 -18.05 21.96 -11.21
N GLU A 329 -18.96 21.75 -10.27
CA GLU A 329 -20.08 22.65 -9.99
C GLU A 329 -20.08 23.06 -8.52
N VAL A 330 -20.28 24.35 -8.26
CA VAL A 330 -20.32 24.91 -6.90
C VAL A 330 -21.72 25.45 -6.63
N GLY A 331 -22.30 25.03 -5.51
CA GLY A 331 -23.63 25.45 -5.07
C GLY A 331 -23.62 25.85 -3.60
N THR A 332 -24.62 26.65 -3.19
CA THR A 332 -24.85 26.96 -1.79
C THR A 332 -26.18 26.36 -1.37
N VAL A 333 -26.15 25.55 -0.32
CA VAL A 333 -27.32 24.94 0.31
C VAL A 333 -27.48 25.49 1.73
N LYS A 334 -28.70 25.43 2.27
CA LYS A 334 -28.97 25.77 3.67
C LYS A 334 -28.83 24.53 4.54
N ARG A 335 -27.99 24.59 5.57
CA ARG A 335 -27.90 23.56 6.61
C ARG A 335 -28.36 24.11 7.95
N THR A 336 -28.91 23.24 8.79
CA THR A 336 -29.38 23.60 10.13
C THR A 336 -28.50 22.91 11.17
N ARG A 337 -28.02 23.69 12.14
CA ARG A 337 -27.27 23.17 13.29
C ARG A 337 -28.19 22.44 14.27
N GLU A 338 -27.60 21.70 15.22
CA GLU A 338 -28.35 21.03 16.30
C GLU A 338 -29.20 22.01 17.12
N ASP A 339 -28.78 23.27 17.25
CA ASP A 339 -29.49 24.33 17.96
C ASP A 339 -30.63 24.99 17.14
N GLY A 340 -30.88 24.52 15.91
CA GLY A 340 -31.91 25.05 15.01
C GLY A 340 -31.46 26.24 14.17
N THR A 341 -30.21 26.71 14.29
CA THR A 341 -29.70 27.84 13.50
C THR A 341 -29.38 27.41 12.07
N GLU A 342 -29.94 28.11 11.08
CA GLU A 342 -29.59 27.92 9.67
C GLU A 342 -28.30 28.64 9.29
N TYR A 343 -27.50 28.02 8.44
CA TYR A 343 -26.30 28.61 7.85
C TYR A 343 -26.14 28.18 6.40
N ASP A 344 -25.46 29.01 5.61
CA ASP A 344 -25.07 28.69 4.25
C ASP A 344 -23.89 27.73 4.24
N TYR A 345 -24.00 26.67 3.44
CA TYR A 345 -22.95 25.69 3.23
C TYR A 345 -22.65 25.56 1.74
N THR A 346 -21.38 25.70 1.36
CA THR A 346 -20.95 25.55 -0.03
C THR A 346 -20.74 24.08 -0.35
N CYS A 347 -21.57 23.51 -1.23
CA CYS A 347 -21.41 22.18 -1.80
C CYS A 347 -20.62 22.23 -3.11
N VAL A 348 -19.90 21.15 -3.42
CA VAL A 348 -19.14 21.02 -4.67
C VAL A 348 -19.35 19.63 -5.24
N ASN A 349 -19.91 19.57 -6.44
CA ASN A 349 -19.84 18.40 -7.28
C ASN A 349 -18.51 18.46 -8.04
N GLY A 350 -17.70 17.41 -7.99
CA GLY A 350 -16.41 17.41 -8.66
C GLY A 350 -15.47 16.30 -8.20
N ILE A 351 -14.23 16.33 -8.67
CA ILE A 351 -13.27 15.25 -8.45
C ILE A 351 -12.48 15.47 -7.16
N ILE A 352 -12.46 14.45 -6.32
CA ILE A 352 -11.80 14.41 -5.02
C ILE A 352 -10.87 13.19 -4.90
N CYS A 353 -9.92 13.26 -3.95
CA CYS A 353 -9.03 12.16 -3.62
C CYS A 353 -8.58 12.19 -2.15
N GLN A 354 -8.71 11.05 -1.45
CA GLN A 354 -8.17 10.87 -0.10
C GLN A 354 -6.71 10.35 -0.13
N ALA A 355 -5.98 10.46 0.98
CA ALA A 355 -4.54 10.20 1.09
C ALA A 355 -4.05 8.80 0.64
N TRP A 356 -4.94 7.85 0.39
CA TRP A 356 -4.63 6.45 0.07
C TRP A 356 -4.94 6.09 -1.39
N ASN A 357 -5.51 7.00 -2.18
CA ASN A 357 -6.12 6.69 -3.47
C ASN A 357 -5.57 7.55 -4.61
N THR A 358 -5.68 6.99 -5.82
CA THR A 358 -5.44 7.60 -7.14
C THR A 358 -3.99 7.81 -7.53
N GLN A 359 -3.78 7.92 -8.85
CA GLN A 359 -2.50 8.04 -9.53
C GLN A 359 -2.71 8.73 -10.88
N VAL A 360 -1.63 9.33 -11.38
CA VAL A 360 -1.52 9.85 -12.73
C VAL A 360 -0.90 8.79 -13.63
N SER A 361 -1.33 8.71 -14.89
CA SER A 361 -0.74 7.77 -15.84
C SER A 361 0.73 8.12 -16.12
N PRO A 362 1.59 7.17 -16.55
CA PRO A 362 3.01 7.43 -16.75
C PRO A 362 3.32 8.66 -17.64
N SER A 363 2.56 8.89 -18.69
CA SER A 363 2.69 10.08 -19.56
C SER A 363 2.09 11.37 -18.98
N GLY A 364 1.27 11.28 -17.93
CA GLY A 364 0.50 12.43 -17.43
C GLY A 364 -0.86 12.62 -18.12
N LYS A 365 -1.17 11.85 -19.16
CA LYS A 365 -2.39 12.00 -19.96
C LYS A 365 -3.67 11.82 -19.14
N TRP A 366 -3.69 10.89 -18.20
CA TRP A 366 -4.86 10.61 -17.38
C TRP A 366 -4.59 10.79 -15.89
N ILE A 367 -5.56 11.36 -15.18
CA ILE A 367 -5.57 11.43 -13.71
C ILE A 367 -6.80 10.67 -13.22
N ALA A 368 -6.58 9.61 -12.44
CA ALA A 368 -7.67 8.90 -11.78
C ALA A 368 -8.17 9.69 -10.57
N GLY A 369 -9.46 9.58 -10.27
CA GLY A 369 -10.10 10.30 -9.18
C GLY A 369 -11.41 9.66 -8.76
N ARG A 370 -12.10 10.34 -7.85
CA ARG A 370 -13.49 10.03 -7.51
C ARG A 370 -14.34 11.26 -7.75
N TYR A 371 -15.35 11.16 -8.59
CA TYR A 371 -16.35 12.19 -8.70
C TYR A 371 -17.32 12.06 -7.52
N ARG A 372 -17.43 13.13 -6.73
CA ARG A 372 -18.39 13.24 -5.62
C ARG A 372 -19.50 14.19 -6.03
N LYS A 373 -20.75 13.79 -5.80
CA LYS A 373 -21.93 14.63 -5.95
C LYS A 373 -22.57 14.85 -4.58
N GLU A 374 -22.65 16.12 -4.16
CA GLU A 374 -23.16 16.52 -2.84
C GLU A 374 -24.51 17.25 -2.92
N PHE A 375 -24.84 17.78 -4.10
CA PHE A 375 -26.08 18.53 -4.30
C PHE A 375 -26.61 18.35 -5.70
N ASP A 376 -27.91 18.60 -5.86
CA ASP A 376 -28.56 18.70 -7.16
C ASP A 376 -28.46 20.15 -7.67
N PRO A 377 -27.78 20.40 -8.80
CA PRO A 377 -27.64 21.74 -9.37
C PRO A 377 -28.95 22.40 -9.77
N GLU A 378 -29.98 21.63 -10.13
CA GLU A 378 -31.27 22.15 -10.57
C GLU A 378 -32.10 22.64 -9.37
N THR A 379 -32.21 21.80 -8.34
CA THR A 379 -33.02 22.10 -7.15
C THR A 379 -32.28 22.90 -6.10
N LYS A 380 -30.93 22.94 -6.16
CA LYS A 380 -30.03 23.53 -5.16
C LYS A 380 -30.25 22.96 -3.76
N GLN A 381 -30.57 21.67 -3.71
CA GLN A 381 -30.74 20.93 -2.46
C GLN A 381 -29.59 19.94 -2.28
N GLU A 382 -29.20 19.74 -1.04
CA GLU A 382 -28.25 18.70 -0.67
C GLU A 382 -28.86 17.32 -0.95
N ILE A 383 -28.03 16.41 -1.44
CA ILE A 383 -28.41 15.02 -1.69
C ILE A 383 -27.60 14.09 -0.79
N GLU A 384 -28.04 12.84 -0.67
CA GLU A 384 -27.16 11.79 -0.15
C GLU A 384 -25.93 11.71 -1.07
N THR A 385 -24.74 11.75 -0.49
CA THR A 385 -23.51 11.87 -1.27
C THR A 385 -23.31 10.65 -2.17
N GLU A 386 -23.27 10.89 -3.48
CA GLU A 386 -22.97 9.88 -4.48
C GLU A 386 -21.50 9.97 -4.89
N GLU A 387 -20.86 8.83 -5.10
CA GLU A 387 -19.42 8.74 -5.35
C GLU A 387 -19.11 7.74 -6.47
N TYR A 388 -18.50 8.20 -7.56
CA TYR A 388 -18.22 7.38 -8.74
C TYR A 388 -16.74 7.46 -9.12
N ALA A 389 -16.22 6.41 -9.75
CA ALA A 389 -14.91 6.46 -10.36
C ALA A 389 -14.88 7.51 -11.48
N ALA A 390 -13.83 8.32 -11.52
CA ALA A 390 -13.68 9.36 -12.52
C ALA A 390 -12.24 9.45 -13.03
N PHE A 391 -12.10 9.84 -14.30
CA PHE A 391 -10.81 9.91 -14.99
C PHE A 391 -10.77 11.18 -15.82
N TYR A 392 -9.79 12.03 -15.53
CA TYR A 392 -9.59 13.30 -16.22
C TYR A 392 -8.46 13.18 -17.24
N ASN A 393 -8.75 13.51 -18.49
CA ASN A 393 -7.76 13.60 -19.55
C ASN A 393 -7.13 15.00 -19.56
N THR A 394 -5.83 15.11 -19.32
CA THR A 394 -5.10 16.39 -19.23
C THR A 394 -4.80 17.04 -20.58
N GLU A 395 -4.86 16.26 -21.67
CA GLU A 395 -4.66 16.73 -23.04
C GLU A 395 -5.95 17.32 -23.62
N THR A 396 -7.08 16.62 -23.44
CA THR A 396 -8.39 17.08 -23.95
C THR A 396 -9.15 17.92 -22.94
N GLU A 397 -8.68 17.94 -21.68
CA GLU A 397 -9.33 18.59 -20.54
C GLU A 397 -10.78 18.12 -20.31
N LYS A 398 -11.03 16.82 -20.49
CA LYS A 398 -12.35 16.20 -20.34
C LYS A 398 -12.37 15.12 -19.28
N THR A 399 -13.47 15.05 -18.53
CA THR A 399 -13.71 14.01 -17.52
C THR A 399 -14.60 12.90 -18.05
N ILE A 400 -14.24 11.66 -17.74
CA ILE A 400 -15.11 10.49 -17.86
C ILE A 400 -15.50 10.06 -16.44
N ILE A 401 -16.80 9.95 -16.19
CA ILE A 401 -17.37 9.43 -14.94
C ILE A 401 -17.93 8.04 -15.25
N VAL A 402 -17.52 7.03 -14.49
CA VAL A 402 -17.95 5.64 -14.66
C VAL A 402 -18.97 5.31 -13.58
N GLU A 403 -20.25 5.35 -13.96
CA GLU A 403 -21.39 5.11 -13.06
C GLU A 403 -21.79 3.63 -12.96
N ASP A 404 -21.24 2.79 -13.83
CA ASP A 404 -21.61 1.37 -14.03
C ASP A 404 -21.50 0.51 -12.76
N TYR A 405 -20.71 0.95 -11.77
CA TYR A 405 -20.41 0.20 -10.56
C TYR A 405 -21.01 0.79 -9.28
N GLY A 406 -21.81 1.86 -9.38
CA GLY A 406 -22.28 2.62 -8.22
C GLY A 406 -21.12 3.22 -7.43
N ALA A 407 -21.20 3.14 -6.10
CA ALA A 407 -20.20 3.69 -5.17
C ALA A 407 -18.80 3.17 -5.49
N SER A 408 -17.92 4.02 -6.02
CA SER A 408 -16.61 3.59 -6.56
C SER A 408 -15.57 4.72 -6.58
N GLY A 409 -14.33 4.38 -6.93
CA GLY A 409 -13.25 5.36 -7.13
C GLY A 409 -12.21 4.85 -8.11
N GLY A 410 -11.68 5.74 -8.95
CA GLY A 410 -10.54 5.45 -9.81
C GLY A 410 -9.28 5.24 -8.97
N LYS A 411 -8.50 4.21 -9.26
CA LYS A 411 -7.28 3.87 -8.53
C LYS A 411 -6.02 4.11 -9.34
N PHE A 412 -6.04 3.69 -10.59
CA PHE A 412 -4.95 3.87 -11.56
C PHE A 412 -5.52 3.91 -12.98
N VAL A 413 -4.74 4.44 -13.91
CA VAL A 413 -5.08 4.51 -15.32
C VAL A 413 -3.80 4.49 -16.14
N THR A 414 -3.78 3.67 -17.18
CA THR A 414 -2.66 3.60 -18.14
C THR A 414 -2.77 4.71 -19.18
N ASP A 415 -1.69 4.95 -19.93
CA ASP A 415 -1.66 5.99 -20.97
C ASP A 415 -2.66 5.74 -22.11
N ASP A 416 -2.93 4.47 -22.41
CA ASP A 416 -3.92 4.02 -23.38
C ASP A 416 -5.36 4.03 -22.84
N GLY A 417 -5.60 4.41 -21.59
CA GLY A 417 -6.95 4.61 -21.03
C GLY A 417 -7.59 3.34 -20.46
N ILE A 418 -6.79 2.35 -20.04
CA ILE A 418 -7.27 1.24 -19.22
C ILE A 418 -7.34 1.70 -17.77
N ALA A 419 -8.55 1.83 -17.26
CA ALA A 419 -8.88 2.28 -15.93
C ALA A 419 -8.98 1.12 -14.95
N PHE A 420 -8.37 1.28 -13.77
CA PHE A 420 -8.49 0.37 -12.64
C PHE A 420 -9.31 1.06 -11.55
N ILE A 421 -10.43 0.44 -11.20
CA ILE A 421 -11.47 1.02 -10.36
C ILE A 421 -11.62 0.17 -9.11
N THR A 422 -11.74 0.80 -7.94
CA THR A 422 -12.10 0.12 -6.70
C THR A 422 -13.56 0.30 -6.37
N LEU A 423 -14.22 -0.77 -5.92
CA LEU A 423 -15.62 -0.73 -5.50
C LEU A 423 -15.75 -0.33 -4.03
N GLY A 424 -16.68 0.58 -3.75
CA GLY A 424 -16.90 1.19 -2.45
C GLY A 424 -16.03 2.42 -2.19
N THR A 425 -16.24 3.01 -1.01
CA THR A 425 -15.70 4.33 -0.68
C THR A 425 -14.58 4.28 0.36
N PHE A 426 -14.62 3.27 1.25
CA PHE A 426 -13.68 3.04 2.35
C PHE A 426 -13.32 1.55 2.49
N GLY A 427 -12.05 1.24 2.78
CA GLY A 427 -11.59 -0.13 3.03
C GLY A 427 -11.75 -1.09 1.86
N VAL A 428 -11.70 -0.58 0.62
CA VAL A 428 -12.00 -1.31 -0.61
C VAL A 428 -11.13 -2.56 -0.80
N SER A 429 -11.72 -3.64 -1.33
CA SER A 429 -11.06 -4.94 -1.52
C SER A 429 -11.25 -5.52 -2.93
N VAL A 430 -12.16 -4.94 -3.72
CA VAL A 430 -12.53 -5.44 -5.05
C VAL A 430 -12.14 -4.40 -6.09
N GLY A 431 -11.44 -4.86 -7.12
CA GLY A 431 -11.06 -4.05 -8.27
C GLY A 431 -11.74 -4.50 -9.56
N LYS A 432 -12.10 -3.53 -10.40
CA LYS A 432 -12.65 -3.67 -11.75
C LYS A 432 -11.71 -3.02 -12.77
N VAL A 433 -11.75 -3.50 -14.00
CA VAL A 433 -10.98 -2.94 -15.12
C VAL A 433 -11.94 -2.44 -16.19
N TYR A 434 -11.68 -1.25 -16.73
CA TYR A 434 -12.57 -0.56 -17.65
C TYR A 434 -11.78 0.09 -18.78
N ASP A 435 -12.27 0.01 -20.01
CA ASP A 435 -11.70 0.76 -21.14
C ASP A 435 -12.42 2.10 -21.29
N LEU A 436 -11.71 3.19 -20.99
CA LEU A 436 -12.26 4.54 -21.05
C LEU A 436 -12.56 5.00 -22.48
N ASN A 437 -11.88 4.46 -23.49
CA ASN A 437 -12.06 4.89 -24.88
C ASN A 437 -13.29 4.26 -25.50
N THR A 438 -13.60 3.00 -25.14
CA THR A 438 -14.75 2.28 -25.67
C THR A 438 -15.95 2.26 -24.73
N GLY A 439 -15.78 2.67 -23.47
CA GLY A 439 -16.84 2.62 -22.45
C GLY A 439 -17.23 1.18 -22.13
N THR A 440 -16.25 0.31 -21.93
CA THR A 440 -16.47 -1.15 -21.82
C THR A 440 -15.91 -1.70 -20.51
N ASP A 441 -16.73 -2.45 -19.78
CA ASP A 441 -16.30 -3.27 -18.65
C ASP A 441 -15.40 -4.42 -19.15
N LEU A 442 -14.16 -4.46 -18.68
CA LEU A 442 -13.18 -5.49 -19.02
C LEU A 442 -13.13 -6.62 -17.98
N GLY A 443 -13.94 -6.55 -16.92
CA GLY A 443 -14.08 -7.57 -15.89
C GLY A 443 -13.34 -7.26 -14.59
N ASP A 444 -13.08 -8.31 -13.82
CA ASP A 444 -12.37 -8.22 -12.54
C ASP A 444 -10.84 -8.11 -12.73
N THR A 445 -10.16 -7.48 -11.76
CA THR A 445 -8.70 -7.35 -11.78
C THR A 445 -7.98 -8.69 -11.99
N ALA A 446 -8.46 -9.74 -11.33
CA ALA A 446 -7.84 -11.07 -11.39
C ALA A 446 -7.93 -11.69 -12.80
N ASP A 447 -9.09 -11.60 -13.44
CA ASP A 447 -9.30 -12.10 -14.80
C ASP A 447 -8.46 -11.31 -15.81
N TRP A 448 -8.40 -9.99 -15.64
CA TRP A 448 -7.56 -9.13 -16.49
C TRP A 448 -6.08 -9.49 -16.33
N ILE A 449 -5.57 -9.62 -15.09
CA ILE A 449 -4.18 -10.03 -14.85
C ILE A 449 -3.89 -11.42 -15.42
N ASN A 450 -4.79 -12.38 -15.27
CA ASN A 450 -4.63 -13.70 -15.85
C ASN A 450 -4.55 -13.64 -17.39
N LYS A 451 -5.42 -12.85 -18.01
CA LYS A 451 -5.40 -12.66 -19.47
C LYS A 451 -4.12 -11.99 -19.98
N GLN A 452 -3.58 -11.02 -19.24
CA GLN A 452 -2.38 -10.27 -19.66
C GLN A 452 -1.07 -10.99 -19.34
N TYR A 453 -0.97 -11.61 -18.17
CA TYR A 453 0.29 -12.14 -17.64
C TYR A 453 0.30 -13.66 -17.46
N GLY A 454 -0.85 -14.33 -17.61
CA GLY A 454 -0.97 -15.76 -17.31
C GLY A 454 -0.88 -16.09 -15.82
N ILE A 455 -0.99 -15.08 -14.94
CA ILE A 455 -0.82 -15.19 -13.49
C ILE A 455 -2.18 -15.20 -12.82
N THR A 456 -2.38 -16.14 -11.89
CA THR A 456 -3.52 -16.10 -10.98
C THR A 456 -3.14 -15.29 -9.75
N ILE A 457 -3.95 -14.28 -9.42
CA ILE A 457 -3.80 -13.44 -8.23
C ILE A 457 -5.02 -13.58 -7.31
N PRO A 458 -4.88 -13.34 -6.00
CA PRO A 458 -6.03 -13.18 -5.11
C PRO A 458 -6.90 -11.98 -5.49
N THR A 459 -8.10 -11.90 -4.91
CA THR A 459 -8.98 -10.74 -5.05
C THR A 459 -8.29 -9.48 -4.53
N GLY A 460 -8.36 -8.42 -5.32
CA GLY A 460 -7.67 -7.17 -5.04
C GLY A 460 -7.85 -6.14 -6.13
N TYR A 461 -7.00 -5.12 -6.09
CA TYR A 461 -6.95 -4.06 -7.08
C TYR A 461 -5.51 -3.71 -7.44
N ILE A 462 -5.32 -3.19 -8.64
CA ILE A 462 -4.03 -2.67 -9.10
C ILE A 462 -3.83 -1.26 -8.55
N LYS A 463 -2.64 -1.03 -7.97
CA LYS A 463 -2.20 0.31 -7.60
C LYS A 463 -1.48 0.96 -8.75
N TYR A 464 -0.54 0.27 -9.40
CA TYR A 464 0.35 0.85 -10.40
C TYR A 464 0.71 -0.17 -11.48
N ILE A 465 0.93 0.31 -12.70
CA ILE A 465 1.58 -0.45 -13.77
C ILE A 465 2.66 0.45 -14.36
N ALA A 466 3.89 -0.08 -14.47
CA ALA A 466 4.99 0.60 -15.13
C ALA A 466 4.65 0.89 -16.60
N GLN A 467 5.28 1.91 -17.19
CA GLN A 467 4.93 2.38 -18.53
C GLN A 467 5.03 1.29 -19.62
N ASP A 468 5.98 0.37 -19.50
CA ASP A 468 6.17 -0.72 -20.45
C ASP A 468 5.22 -1.92 -20.21
N GLY A 469 4.37 -1.84 -19.17
CA GLY A 469 3.44 -2.89 -18.78
C GLY A 469 4.11 -4.11 -18.16
N LYS A 470 5.42 -4.09 -17.87
CA LYS A 470 6.13 -5.28 -17.41
C LYS A 470 6.08 -5.49 -15.90
N ALA A 471 5.93 -4.41 -15.14
CA ALA A 471 5.83 -4.45 -13.70
C ALA A 471 4.48 -3.92 -13.23
N VAL A 472 3.88 -4.61 -12.27
CA VAL A 472 2.58 -4.26 -11.66
C VAL A 472 2.73 -4.24 -10.16
N LEU A 473 2.21 -3.22 -9.50
CA LEU A 473 2.01 -3.21 -8.05
C LEU A 473 0.51 -3.30 -7.76
N GLY A 474 0.11 -4.27 -6.95
CA GLY A 474 -1.28 -4.44 -6.55
C GLY A 474 -1.43 -4.67 -5.06
N VAL A 475 -2.69 -4.76 -4.62
CA VAL A 475 -3.06 -4.98 -3.21
C VAL A 475 -4.11 -6.06 -3.14
N SER A 476 -3.88 -7.00 -2.24
CA SER A 476 -4.88 -7.97 -1.79
C SER A 476 -5.40 -7.54 -0.44
N ALA A 477 -6.71 -7.59 -0.23
CA ALA A 477 -7.31 -7.35 1.06
C ALA A 477 -7.85 -8.66 1.61
N THR A 478 -7.25 -9.15 2.70
CA THR A 478 -7.70 -10.36 3.41
C THR A 478 -8.47 -9.95 4.66
N GLN A 479 -9.61 -10.59 4.89
CA GLN A 479 -10.40 -10.39 6.09
C GLN A 479 -9.90 -11.33 7.18
N SER A 480 -9.47 -10.79 8.32
CA SER A 480 -9.06 -11.57 9.50
C SER A 480 -9.95 -11.22 10.69
N THR A 481 -9.93 -12.07 11.71
CA THR A 481 -10.67 -11.88 12.98
C THR A 481 -10.29 -10.58 13.71
N GLY A 482 -9.10 -10.03 13.42
CA GLY A 482 -8.59 -8.77 13.99
C GLY A 482 -8.79 -7.53 13.11
N GLY A 483 -9.42 -7.67 11.94
CA GLY A 483 -9.61 -6.57 10.98
C GLY A 483 -9.22 -6.94 9.54
N ARG A 484 -9.32 -5.98 8.61
CA ARG A 484 -8.83 -6.16 7.24
C ARG A 484 -7.32 -5.96 7.20
N ASN A 485 -6.59 -6.95 6.72
CA ASN A 485 -5.19 -6.84 6.40
C ASN A 485 -5.06 -6.59 4.90
N SER A 486 -4.26 -5.60 4.51
CA SER A 486 -3.94 -5.34 3.11
C SER A 486 -2.48 -5.71 2.89
N THR A 487 -2.22 -6.60 1.96
CA THR A 487 -0.86 -7.02 1.59
C THR A 487 -0.61 -6.62 0.15
N HIS A 488 0.44 -5.85 -0.07
CA HIS A 488 0.87 -5.54 -1.42
C HIS A 488 1.52 -6.76 -2.06
N TRP A 489 1.44 -6.81 -3.37
CA TRP A 489 2.12 -7.78 -4.22
C TRP A 489 2.62 -7.08 -5.46
N TYR A 490 3.61 -7.68 -6.11
CA TYR A 490 4.06 -7.23 -7.42
C TYR A 490 4.07 -8.36 -8.45
N ILE A 491 3.92 -7.98 -9.71
CA ILE A 491 4.29 -8.79 -10.87
C ILE A 491 5.53 -8.13 -11.49
N ALA A 492 6.54 -8.93 -11.84
CA ALA A 492 7.75 -8.47 -12.50
C ALA A 492 8.10 -9.40 -13.67
N PRO A 493 8.96 -8.99 -14.63
CA PRO A 493 9.51 -9.89 -15.63
C PRO A 493 10.19 -11.14 -15.04
N PRO A 494 10.38 -12.19 -15.86
CA PRO A 494 11.34 -13.23 -15.56
C PRO A 494 12.73 -12.63 -15.29
N LEU A 495 13.52 -13.26 -14.42
CA LEU A 495 14.90 -12.83 -14.16
C LEU A 495 15.77 -12.99 -15.40
N GLU A 496 16.59 -11.97 -15.70
CA GLU A 496 17.63 -12.09 -16.72
C GLU A 496 18.69 -13.11 -16.28
N LYS A 497 19.23 -13.88 -17.23
CA LYS A 497 20.24 -14.92 -16.97
C LYS A 497 21.67 -14.43 -17.12
#